data_AF-A0A150QR29-F1
#
_entry.id   AF-A0A150QR29-F1
#
_cell.length_a   1.000
_cell.length_b   1.000
_cell.length_c   1.000
_cell.angle_alpha   90.00
_cell.angle_beta   90.00
_cell.angle_gamma   90.00
#
_symmetry.space_group_name_H-M   'P 1'
#
loop_
_entity.id
_entity.type
_entity.pdbx_description
1 polymer ?
#
loop_
_entity_poly.entity_id
_entity_poly.type
_entity_poly.pdbx_seq_one_letter_code
_entity_poly.pdbx_strand_id
1 'polypeptide(L)' 'MLTDDKDFGELVVREGCAHRGVVLLRLASVPYPKRAEMVSALFRECGAELEGAFTALSGDGRVRIRSLSPKQGT' A
#
# COMPACT_ATOMS: atom_id res chain seq x y z
N MET A 1 2.85 5.79 -4.51
CA MET A 1 2.10 6.83 -3.76
C MET A 1 1.81 6.32 -2.36
N LEU A 2 1.88 7.16 -1.34
CA LEU A 2 1.56 6.85 0.05
C LEU A 2 0.36 7.72 0.47
N THR A 3 -0.69 7.13 1.02
CA THR A 3 -1.92 7.85 1.37
C THR A 3 -2.63 7.20 2.55
N ASP A 4 -3.38 7.95 3.35
CA ASP A 4 -4.38 7.44 4.31
C ASP A 4 -5.82 7.64 3.81
N ASP A 5 -6.00 8.27 2.66
CA ASP A 5 -7.29 8.43 1.99
C ASP A 5 -7.75 7.11 1.35
N LYS A 6 -8.91 6.63 1.82
CA LYS A 6 -9.52 5.37 1.37
C LYS A 6 -10.03 5.47 -0.08
N ASP A 7 -10.42 6.64 -0.55
CA ASP A 7 -11.05 6.81 -1.86
C ASP A 7 -10.04 6.56 -2.99
N PHE A 8 -8.76 6.81 -2.75
CA PHE A 8 -7.68 6.39 -3.65
C PHE A 8 -7.59 4.87 -3.85
N GLY A 9 -7.93 4.10 -2.81
CA GLY A 9 -8.00 2.65 -2.93
C GLY A 9 -9.08 2.21 -3.92
N GLU A 10 -10.27 2.81 -3.84
CA GLU A 10 -11.36 2.54 -4.79
C GLU A 10 -10.98 2.95 -6.21
N LEU A 11 -10.38 4.13 -6.41
CA LEU A 11 -9.96 4.59 -7.75
C LEU A 11 -8.96 3.64 -8.41
N VAL A 12 -7.99 3.13 -7.66
CA VAL A 12 -6.91 2.31 -8.23
C VAL A 12 -7.36 0.85 -8.37
N VAL A 13 -8.09 0.32 -7.38
CA VAL A 13 -8.50 -1.08 -7.35
C VAL A 13 -9.76 -1.34 -8.18
N ARG A 14 -10.75 -0.44 -8.12
CA ARG A 14 -12.07 -0.64 -8.73
C ARG A 14 -12.16 0.01 -10.11
N GLU A 15 -11.66 1.23 -10.24
CA GLU A 15 -11.72 1.97 -11.51
C GLU A 15 -10.50 1.69 -12.43
N GLY A 16 -9.50 0.94 -11.93
CA GLY A 16 -8.37 0.46 -12.74
C GLY A 16 -7.44 1.57 -13.25
N CYS A 17 -7.42 2.73 -12.57
CA CYS A 17 -6.55 3.84 -12.98
C CYS A 17 -5.06 3.47 -12.92
N ALA A 18 -4.27 3.98 -13.86
CA ALA A 18 -2.84 3.72 -13.93
C ALA A 18 -2.11 4.16 -12.65
N HIS A 19 -1.23 3.31 -12.13
CA HIS A 19 -0.41 3.59 -10.96
C HIS A 19 0.91 2.83 -11.03
N ARG A 20 1.93 3.33 -10.32
CA ARG A 20 3.20 2.61 -10.10
C ARG A 20 3.22 1.79 -8.80
N GLY A 21 2.22 1.98 -7.95
CA GLY A 21 2.13 1.34 -6.64
C GLY A 21 1.46 2.28 -5.64
N VAL A 22 0.57 1.74 -4.81
CA VAL A 22 -0.16 2.50 -3.80
C VAL A 22 -0.02 1.82 -2.46
N VAL A 23 0.35 2.60 -1.44
CA VAL A 23 0.38 2.15 -0.04
C VAL A 23 -0.67 2.96 0.73
N LEU A 24 -1.73 2.26 1.18
CA LEU A 24 -2.78 2.79 2.04
C LEU A 24 -2.42 2.59 3.51
N LEU A 25 -2.35 3.69 4.27
CA LEU A 25 -1.99 3.73 5.68
C LEU A 25 -3.24 3.74 6.56
N ARG A 26 -3.50 2.63 7.24
CA ARG A 26 -4.58 2.51 8.25
C ARG A 26 -4.00 2.63 9.66
N LEU A 27 -3.43 3.80 9.94
CA LEU A 27 -2.59 4.09 11.11
C LEU A 27 -3.16 5.19 12.03
N ALA A 28 -4.46 5.46 11.98
CA ALA A 28 -5.09 6.60 12.66
C ALA A 28 -4.81 6.69 14.18
N SER A 29 -4.66 5.55 14.86
CA SER A 29 -4.37 5.49 16.30
C SER A 29 -2.89 5.24 16.64
N VAL A 30 -2.00 5.25 15.64
CA VAL A 30 -0.57 4.97 15.82
C VAL A 30 0.20 6.29 15.99
N PRO A 31 1.01 6.46 17.05
CA PRO A 31 1.83 7.64 17.23
C PRO A 31 2.79 7.87 16.05
N TYR A 32 3.03 9.14 15.69
CA TYR A 32 3.86 9.51 14.54
C TYR A 32 5.24 8.83 14.49
N PRO A 33 6.01 8.72 15.59
CA PRO A 33 7.30 8.02 15.56
C PRO A 33 7.13 6.56 15.14
N LYS A 34 6.11 5.89 15.68
CA LYS A 34 5.84 4.50 15.35
C LYS A 34 5.33 4.34 13.92
N ARG A 35 4.54 5.29 13.42
CA ARG A 35 4.10 5.35 12.02
C ARG A 35 5.31 5.40 11.08
N ALA A 36 6.31 6.24 11.37
CA ALA A 36 7.52 6.34 10.55
C ALA A 36 8.33 5.03 10.55
N GLU A 37 8.47 4.38 11.71
CA GLU A 37 9.13 3.07 11.81
C GLU A 37 8.42 2.00 10.97
N MET A 38 7.10 1.90 11.10
CA MET A 38 6.30 0.88 10.40
C MET A 38 6.35 1.08 8.88
N VAL A 39 6.27 2.33 8.42
CA VAL A 39 6.39 2.64 6.99
C VAL A 39 7.81 2.32 6.50
N SER A 40 8.85 2.70 7.25
CA SER A 40 10.23 2.41 6.86
C SER A 40 10.50 0.90 6.77
N ALA A 41 9.99 0.12 7.73
CA ALA A 41 10.06 -1.34 7.72
C ALA A 41 9.37 -1.93 6.48
N LEU A 42 8.15 -1.46 6.16
CA LEU A 42 7.41 -1.90 4.98
C LEU A 42 8.22 -1.71 3.68
N PHE A 43 8.81 -0.52 3.47
CA PHE A 43 9.58 -0.25 2.26
C PHE A 43 10.87 -1.06 2.19
N ARG A 44 11.52 -1.31 3.34
CA ARG A 44 12.73 -2.13 3.40
C ARG A 44 12.45 -3.61 3.11
N GLU A 45 11.35 -4.13 3.64
CA GLU A 45 11.03 -5.56 3.63
C GLU A 45 10.27 -5.98 2.37
N CYS A 46 9.37 -5.12 1.87
CA CYS A 46 8.49 -5.45 0.75
C CYS A 46 8.71 -4.55 -0.47
N GLY A 47 9.73 -3.70 -0.50
CA GLY A 47 9.90 -2.63 -1.49
C GLY A 47 9.70 -3.05 -2.95
N ALA A 48 10.24 -4.21 -3.34
CA ALA A 48 10.09 -4.76 -4.69
C ALA A 48 8.64 -5.18 -5.01
N GLU A 49 7.90 -5.68 -4.02
CA GLU A 49 6.50 -6.12 -4.15
C GLU A 49 5.51 -4.94 -4.15
N LEU A 50 5.94 -3.74 -3.75
CA LEU A 50 5.10 -2.55 -3.77
C LEU A 50 4.90 -2.00 -5.19
N GLU A 51 5.81 -2.29 -6.12
CA GLU A 51 5.68 -1.85 -7.51
C GLU A 51 4.51 -2.55 -8.20
N GLY A 52 3.63 -1.78 -8.83
CA GLY A 52 2.44 -2.31 -9.50
C GLY A 52 1.41 -2.93 -8.55
N ALA A 53 1.56 -2.76 -7.23
CA ALA A 53 0.66 -3.32 -6.24
C ALA A 53 -0.17 -2.26 -5.51
N PHE A 54 -1.30 -2.71 -4.99
CA PHE A 54 -2.03 -2.02 -3.93
C PHE A 54 -1.70 -2.70 -2.60
N THR A 55 -1.14 -1.93 -1.67
CA THR A 55 -0.70 -2.39 -0.36
C THR A 55 -1.45 -1.66 0.74
N ALA A 56 -1.94 -2.38 1.75
CA ALA A 56 -2.50 -1.79 2.96
C ALA A 56 -1.67 -2.14 4.19
N LEU A 57 -1.28 -1.13 4.97
CA LEU A 57 -0.59 -1.27 6.25
C LEU A 57 -1.53 -0.89 7.39
N SER A 58 -1.82 -1.84 8.27
CA SER A 58 -2.70 -1.67 9.43
C SER A 58 -1.92 -1.31 10.69
N GLY A 59 -2.59 -0.65 11.64
CA GLY A 59 -2.00 -0.25 12.93
C GLY A 59 -1.51 -1.41 13.80
N ASP A 60 -1.98 -2.63 13.55
CA ASP A 60 -1.50 -3.87 14.18
C ASP A 60 -0.23 -4.44 13.50
N GLY A 61 0.31 -3.75 12.50
CA GLY A 61 1.50 -4.17 11.75
C GLY A 61 1.21 -5.13 10.59
N ARG A 62 -0.07 -5.50 10.35
CA ARG A 62 -0.39 -6.37 9.22
C ARG A 62 -0.21 -5.64 7.89
N VAL A 63 0.48 -6.31 6.98
CA VAL A 63 0.67 -5.89 5.58
C VAL A 63 -0.17 -6.78 4.68
N ARG A 64 -0.95 -6.16 3.78
CA ARG A 64 -1.68 -6.85 2.72
C ARG A 64 -1.26 -6.29 1.37
N ILE A 65 -0.65 -7.11 0.54
CA ILE A 65 -0.22 -6.73 -0.82
C ILE A 65 -1.12 -7.43 -1.83
N ARG A 66 -1.65 -6.66 -2.78
CA ARG A 66 -2.40 -7.17 -3.93
C ARG A 66 -1.73 -6.66 -5.20
N SER A 67 -1.12 -7.56 -5.97
CA SER A 67 -0.63 -7.21 -7.31
C SER A 67 -1.81 -6.77 -8.19
N LEU A 68 -1.66 -5.62 -8.83
CA LEU A 68 -2.62 -5.07 -9.79
C LEU A 68 -2.08 -5.10 -11.22
N SER A 69 -0.85 -5.56 -11.43
CA SER A 69 -0.37 -5.85 -12.77
C SER A 69 -1.28 -6.91 -13.41
N PRO A 70 -1.65 -6.76 -14.69
CA PRO A 70 -2.26 -7.85 -15.42
C PRO A 70 -1.31 -9.05 -15.27
N LYS A 71 -1.83 -10.22 -14.89
CA LYS A 71 -1.09 -11.46 -15.16
C LYS A 71 -0.75 -11.39 -16.64
N GLN A 72 0.54 -11.35 -16.98
CA GLN A 72 1.01 -11.54 -18.34
C GLN A 72 0.40 -12.87 -18.80
N GLY A 73 -0.71 -12.78 -19.51
CA GLY A 73 -1.28 -13.88 -20.25
C GLY A 73 -0.44 -13.99 -21.52
N THR A 74 0.38 -15.02 -21.59
CA THR A 74 0.86 -15.59 -22.85
C THR A 74 0.83 -17.09 -22.68
#